data_AF-A0ABD3IBF4-F1
#
_entry.id   AF-A0ABD3IBF4-F1
#
_cell.length_a   1.000
_cell.length_b   1.000
_cell.length_c   1.000
_cell.angle_alpha   90.00
_cell.angle_beta   90.00
_cell.angle_gamma   90.00
#
_symmetry.space_group_name_H-M   'P 1'
#
loop_
_entity.id
_entity.type
_entity.pdbx_description
1 polymer ?
#
loop_
_entity_poly.entity_id
_entity_poly.type
_entity_poly.pdbx_seq_one_letter_code
_entity_poly.pdbx_strand_id
1 'polypeptide(L)'
;MADIVVPIHGEYHWSVVLIHINKTDNACVIYHKDSIKTYHNHAQIGALLNTWLERGLELDMKTTIVTTGITQQANNFDCGVHVLYIITKMIEAEKDGKLLEYLEKGGLPVEWGTAEIVANYRQEVRDLFTS
;
A
#
# COMPACT_ATOMS: atom_id res chain seq x y z
N MET A 1 -0.42 10.69 15.54
CA MET A 1 -0.07 10.06 14.25
C MET A 1 -1.36 9.58 13.61
N ALA A 2 -1.42 9.48 12.29
CA ALA A 2 -2.58 8.95 11.58
C ALA A 2 -2.12 8.21 10.33
N ASP A 3 -2.74 7.07 10.05
CA ASP A 3 -2.43 6.22 8.91
C ASP A 3 -3.63 6.15 7.97
N ILE A 4 -3.39 6.39 6.68
CA ILE A 4 -4.42 6.33 5.64
C ILE A 4 -4.00 5.28 4.61
N VAL A 5 -4.86 4.30 4.39
CA VAL A 5 -4.67 3.27 3.35
C VAL A 5 -5.54 3.62 2.15
N VAL A 6 -4.92 3.76 0.98
CA VAL A 6 -5.62 4.11 -0.27
C VAL A 6 -5.29 3.06 -1.33
N PRO A 7 -6.27 2.25 -1.76
CA PRO A 7 -6.12 1.45 -2.97
C PRO A 7 -6.15 2.37 -4.19
N ILE A 8 -5.25 2.13 -5.14
CA ILE A 8 -5.13 2.87 -6.40
C ILE A 8 -5.41 1.91 -7.55
N HIS A 9 -6.23 2.36 -8.50
CA HIS A 9 -6.50 1.64 -9.73
C HIS A 9 -6.27 2.53 -10.95
N GLY A 10 -5.53 2.03 -11.93
CA GLY A 10 -5.30 2.69 -13.21
C GLY A 10 -4.89 1.66 -14.26
N GLU A 11 -5.36 1.83 -15.50
CA GLU A 11 -4.99 0.96 -16.64
C GLU A 11 -5.11 -0.56 -16.36
N TYR A 12 -6.20 -0.98 -15.71
CA TYR A 12 -6.47 -2.38 -15.31
C TYR A 12 -5.51 -2.96 -14.27
N HIS A 13 -4.74 -2.11 -13.60
CA HIS A 13 -3.80 -2.48 -12.56
C HIS A 13 -4.18 -1.88 -11.21
N TRP A 14 -3.98 -2.66 -10.15
CA TRP A 14 -4.24 -2.27 -8.76
C TRP A 14 -2.94 -2.17 -7.98
N SER A 15 -2.81 -1.12 -7.17
CA SER A 15 -1.77 -0.98 -6.16
C SER A 15 -2.37 -0.41 -4.88
N VAL A 16 -1.55 -0.29 -3.84
CA VAL A 16 -1.99 0.31 -2.57
C VAL A 16 -0.91 1.23 -2.02
N VAL A 17 -1.35 2.34 -1.44
CA VAL A 17 -0.48 3.24 -0.68
C VAL A 17 -0.90 3.29 0.77
N LEU A 18 0.09 3.30 1.66
CA LEU A 18 -0.06 3.69 3.06
C LEU A 18 0.55 5.07 3.23
N ILE A 19 -0.24 6.03 3.68
CA ILE A 19 0.21 7.38 4.02
C ILE A 19 0.30 7.47 5.53
N HIS A 20 1.53 7.56 6.03
CA HIS A 20 1.83 7.76 7.44
C HIS A 20 2.00 9.25 7.72
N ILE A 21 1.12 9.81 8.55
CA ILE A 21 1.07 11.24 8.87
C ILE A 21 1.62 11.49 10.27
N ASN A 22 2.74 12.21 10.31
CA ASN A 22 3.33 12.74 11.52
C ASN A 22 3.03 14.25 11.65
N LYS A 23 1.99 14.57 12.42
CA LYS A 23 1.55 15.95 12.67
C LYS A 23 2.56 16.75 13.49
N THR A 24 3.38 16.11 14.33
CA THR A 24 4.37 16.78 15.17
C THR A 24 5.49 17.36 14.31
N ASP A 25 5.95 16.60 13.32
CA ASP A 25 7.04 16.99 12.43
C ASP A 25 6.55 17.69 11.15
N ASN A 26 5.24 17.96 11.06
CA ASN A 26 4.56 18.45 9.86
C ASN A 26 4.97 17.71 8.57
N ALA A 27 5.12 16.39 8.67
CA ALA A 27 5.60 15.54 7.59
C ALA A 27 4.70 14.33 7.37
N CYS A 28 4.68 13.82 6.14
CA CYS A 28 4.07 12.54 5.82
C CYS A 28 4.98 11.69 4.94
N VAL A 29 4.87 10.38 5.11
CA VAL A 29 5.59 9.38 4.32
C VAL A 29 4.58 8.50 3.61
N ILE A 30 4.70 8.40 2.30
CA ILE A 30 3.84 7.59 1.44
C ILE A 30 4.59 6.31 1.08
N TYR A 31 4.12 5.17 1.57
CA TYR A 31 4.63 3.85 1.23
C TYR A 31 3.78 3.27 0.09
N HIS A 32 4.34 3.15 -1.10
CA HIS A 32 3.65 2.58 -2.26
C HIS A 32 4.03 1.11 -2.45
N LYS A 33 3.00 0.27 -2.48
CA LYS A 33 3.08 -1.17 -2.68
C LYS A 33 2.42 -1.55 -4.00
N ASP A 34 3.26 -1.97 -4.94
CA ASP A 34 2.88 -2.29 -6.31
C ASP A 34 3.46 -3.66 -6.75
N SER A 35 2.59 -4.60 -7.12
CA SER A 35 2.98 -5.94 -7.59
C SER A 35 3.38 -5.98 -9.07
N ILE A 36 3.08 -4.94 -9.86
CA ILE A 36 3.51 -4.80 -11.27
C ILE A 36 4.07 -3.39 -11.51
N LYS A 37 5.40 -3.30 -11.66
CA LYS A 37 6.09 -2.02 -11.87
C LYS A 37 5.84 -1.34 -13.22
N THR A 38 5.10 -1.98 -14.12
CA THR A 38 4.98 -1.57 -15.52
C THR A 38 3.87 -0.55 -15.76
N TYR A 39 2.77 -0.61 -15.00
CA TYR A 39 1.56 0.17 -15.30
C TYR A 39 1.44 1.47 -14.51
N HIS A 40 2.10 1.57 -13.35
CA HIS A 40 2.06 2.78 -12.54
C HIS A 40 3.33 3.61 -12.65
N ASN A 41 3.16 4.87 -13.02
CA ASN A 41 4.22 5.86 -12.88
C ASN A 41 4.20 6.42 -11.44
N HIS A 42 5.22 6.06 -10.65
CA HIS A 42 5.33 6.49 -9.25
C HIS A 42 5.35 8.01 -9.07
N ALA A 43 5.88 8.77 -10.04
CA ALA A 43 5.87 10.23 -9.98
C ALA A 43 4.46 10.80 -10.17
N GLN A 44 3.65 10.20 -11.06
CA GLN A 44 2.26 10.61 -11.24
C GLN A 44 1.41 10.27 -10.03
N ILE A 45 1.58 9.08 -9.44
CA ILE A 45 0.93 8.70 -8.18
C ILE A 45 1.32 9.68 -7.07
N GLY A 46 2.62 10.00 -6.97
CA GLY A 46 3.10 10.98 -6.01
C GLY A 46 2.46 12.36 -6.15
N ALA A 47 2.40 12.88 -7.38
CA ALA A 47 1.78 14.17 -7.66
C ALA A 47 0.28 14.18 -7.34
N LEU A 48 -0.44 13.09 -7.67
CA LEU A 48 -1.84 12.91 -7.34
C LEU A 48 -2.06 12.94 -5.82
N LEU A 49 -1.26 12.17 -5.07
CA LEU A 49 -1.39 12.08 -3.62
C LEU A 49 -1.02 13.40 -2.93
N ASN A 50 0.04 14.08 -3.37
CA ASN A 50 0.37 15.42 -2.86
C ASN A 50 -0.78 16.39 -3.07
N THR A 51 -1.35 16.42 -4.29
CA THR A 51 -2.50 17.28 -4.62
C THR A 51 -3.70 16.97 -3.73
N TRP A 52 -3.96 15.69 -3.47
CA TRP A 52 -5.07 15.28 -2.62
C TRP A 52 -4.82 15.59 -1.14
N LEU A 53 -3.61 15.43 -0.62
CA LEU A 53 -3.25 15.82 0.74
C LEU A 53 -3.42 17.33 0.94
N GLU A 54 -2.87 18.14 0.04
CA GLU A 54 -2.91 19.60 0.13
C GLU A 54 -4.34 20.14 -0.04
N ARG A 55 -5.10 19.65 -1.02
CA ARG A 55 -6.39 20.25 -1.41
C ARG A 55 -7.59 19.49 -0.89
N GLY A 56 -7.49 18.17 -0.77
CA GLY A 56 -8.59 17.30 -0.34
C GLY A 56 -8.66 17.15 1.17
N LEU A 57 -7.50 17.15 1.85
CA LEU A 57 -7.41 17.05 3.31
C LEU A 57 -6.93 18.34 3.99
N GLU A 58 -6.61 19.39 3.21
CA GLU A 58 -6.10 20.67 3.72
C GLU A 58 -4.82 20.50 4.57
N LEU A 59 -3.94 19.58 4.16
CA LEU A 59 -2.68 19.26 4.83
C LEU A 59 -1.48 19.79 4.02
N ASP A 60 -0.92 20.92 4.46
CA ASP A 60 0.35 21.46 3.94
C ASP A 60 1.54 20.83 4.68
N MET A 61 1.97 19.66 4.20
CA MET A 61 2.98 18.82 4.87
C MET A 61 4.11 18.44 3.92
N LYS A 62 5.31 18.30 4.47
CA LYS A 62 6.45 17.77 3.72
C LYS A 62 6.22 16.29 3.39
N THR A 63 6.07 15.98 2.11
CA THR A 63 5.78 14.60 1.65
C THR A 63 7.04 13.89 1.16
N THR A 64 7.25 12.65 1.62
CA THR A 64 8.30 11.75 1.14
C THR A 64 7.68 10.47 0.61
N ILE A 65 8.05 10.02 -0.59
CA ILE A 65 7.51 8.79 -1.18
C ILE A 65 8.57 7.68 -1.09
N VAL A 66 8.20 6.57 -0.46
CA VAL A 66 9.01 5.37 -0.33
C VAL A 66 8.40 4.28 -1.20
N THR A 67 9.08 3.95 -2.29
CA THR A 67 8.73 2.80 -3.14
C THR A 67 9.51 1.59 -2.69
N THR A 68 8.88 0.69 -1.93
CA THR A 68 9.48 -0.61 -1.61
C THR A 68 9.18 -1.60 -2.73
N GLY A 69 10.18 -2.35 -3.20
CA GLY A 69 9.92 -3.45 -4.13
C GLY A 69 9.02 -4.50 -3.49
N ILE A 70 8.03 -4.99 -4.23
CA ILE A 70 7.34 -6.25 -3.93
C ILE A 70 7.90 -7.30 -4.89
N THR A 71 7.86 -8.56 -4.47
CA THR A 71 7.93 -9.69 -5.39
C THR A 71 6.91 -9.48 -6.51
N GLN A 72 7.37 -9.52 -7.77
CA GLN A 72 6.47 -9.38 -8.92
C GLN A 72 5.44 -10.50 -8.91
N GLN A 73 4.18 -10.15 -9.17
CA GLN A 73 3.13 -11.15 -9.29
C GLN A 73 3.42 -12.13 -10.43
N ALA A 74 3.07 -13.40 -10.23
CA ALA A 74 3.34 -14.46 -11.20
C ALA A 74 2.39 -14.46 -12.42
N ASN A 75 1.27 -13.73 -12.35
CA ASN A 75 0.29 -13.63 -13.44
C ASN A 75 -0.28 -12.22 -13.55
N ASN A 76 -1.04 -11.93 -14.62
CA ASN A 76 -1.54 -10.58 -14.91
C ASN A 76 -2.80 -10.16 -14.15
N PHE A 77 -3.40 -11.02 -13.32
CA PHE A 77 -4.76 -10.80 -12.79
C PHE A 77 -4.82 -10.78 -11.25
N ASP A 78 -3.68 -10.92 -10.56
CA ASP A 78 -3.64 -10.99 -9.10
C ASP A 78 -3.38 -9.67 -8.39
N CYS A 79 -3.27 -8.54 -9.11
CA CYS A 79 -2.93 -7.25 -8.51
C CYS A 79 -3.95 -6.83 -7.44
N GLY A 80 -5.25 -7.05 -7.69
CA GLY A 80 -6.30 -6.80 -6.69
C GLY A 80 -6.19 -7.70 -5.45
N VAL A 81 -5.79 -8.97 -5.63
CA VAL A 81 -5.61 -9.90 -4.51
C VAL A 81 -4.37 -9.52 -3.69
N HIS A 82 -3.28 -9.07 -4.34
CA HIS A 82 -2.12 -8.51 -3.64
C HIS A 82 -2.52 -7.30 -2.79
N VAL A 83 -3.32 -6.38 -3.34
CA VAL A 83 -3.83 -5.22 -2.59
C VAL A 83 -4.61 -5.65 -1.35
N LEU A 84 -5.58 -6.56 -1.49
CA LEU A 84 -6.36 -7.05 -0.36
C LEU A 84 -5.49 -7.72 0.72
N TYR A 85 -4.55 -8.55 0.30
CA TYR A 85 -3.63 -9.22 1.21
C TYR A 85 -2.75 -8.23 1.98
N ILE A 86 -2.18 -7.25 1.28
CA ILE A 86 -1.31 -6.24 1.87
C ILE A 86 -2.09 -5.37 2.87
N ILE A 87 -3.31 -4.96 2.52
CA ILE A 87 -4.20 -4.22 3.44
C ILE A 87 -4.50 -5.05 4.69
N THR A 88 -4.78 -6.35 4.52
CA THR A 88 -5.00 -7.26 5.66
C THR A 88 -3.78 -7.29 6.58
N LYS A 89 -2.57 -7.41 6.01
CA LYS A 89 -1.33 -7.39 6.78
C LYS A 89 -1.05 -6.06 7.47
N MET A 90 -1.38 -4.92 6.85
CA MET A 90 -1.31 -3.61 7.51
C MET A 90 -2.23 -3.56 8.73
N ILE A 91 -3.48 -4.02 8.59
CA ILE A 91 -4.47 -4.04 9.68
C ILE A 91 -4.03 -4.96 10.81
N GLU A 92 -3.50 -6.14 10.49
CA GLU A 92 -2.94 -7.07 11.49
C GLU A 92 -1.73 -6.47 12.21
N ALA A 93 -0.80 -5.87 11.47
CA ALA A 93 0.37 -5.21 12.06
C ALA A 93 -0.01 -4.04 12.97
N GLU A 94 -1.04 -3.27 12.62
CA GLU A 94 -1.56 -2.18 13.46
C GLU A 94 -2.19 -2.72 14.75
N LYS A 95 -3.03 -3.77 14.64
CA LYS A 95 -3.63 -4.43 15.82
C LYS A 95 -2.59 -5.00 16.78
N ASP A 96 -1.48 -5.48 16.23
CA ASP A 96 -0.35 -6.00 16.98
C ASP A 96 0.60 -4.91 17.53
N GLY A 97 0.39 -3.63 17.17
CA GLY A 97 1.27 -2.51 17.52
C GLY A 97 2.63 -2.54 16.81
N LYS A 98 2.76 -3.29 15.71
CA LYS A 98 4.00 -3.50 14.94
C LYS A 98 4.10 -2.61 13.70
N LEU A 99 3.00 -1.99 13.25
CA LEU A 99 3.02 -1.20 12.02
C LEU A 99 4.09 -0.12 12.07
N LEU A 100 4.12 0.68 13.14
CA LEU A 100 5.11 1.73 13.32
C LEU A 100 6.54 1.19 13.31
N GLU A 101 6.80 0.04 13.93
CA GLU A 101 8.11 -0.60 13.95
C GLU A 101 8.60 -0.94 12.52
N TYR A 102 7.70 -1.41 11.65
CA TYR A 102 8.04 -1.63 10.24
C TYR A 102 8.35 -0.31 9.53
N LEU A 103 7.53 0.73 9.73
CA LEU A 103 7.73 2.04 9.09
C LEU A 103 9.08 2.67 9.49
N GLU A 104 9.46 2.58 10.76
CA GLU A 104 10.74 3.04 11.30
C GLU A 104 11.93 2.24 10.75
N LYS A 105 11.75 0.95 10.45
CA LYS A 105 12.77 0.06 9.86
C LYS A 105 12.93 0.20 8.34
N GLY A 106 12.28 1.19 7.73
CA GLY A 106 12.40 1.45 6.29
C GLY A 106 11.19 1.06 5.46
N GLY A 107 10.08 0.71 6.12
CA GLY A 107 8.77 0.55 5.49
C GLY A 107 8.20 -0.86 5.62
N LEU A 108 7.13 -1.07 4.85
CA LEU A 108 6.35 -2.30 4.90
C LEU A 108 7.17 -3.50 4.41
N PRO A 109 7.07 -4.68 5.06
CA PRO A 109 7.89 -5.84 4.73
C PRO A 109 7.78 -6.26 3.25
N VAL A 110 8.89 -6.74 2.69
CA VAL A 110 9.00 -7.10 1.26
C VAL A 110 8.38 -8.48 0.98
N GLU A 111 8.44 -9.36 1.97
CA GLU A 111 7.85 -10.69 1.97
C GLU A 111 6.32 -10.69 2.02
N TRP A 112 5.70 -9.52 2.24
CA TRP A 112 4.25 -9.40 2.15
C TRP A 112 3.80 -9.46 0.69
N GLY A 113 2.99 -10.47 0.38
CA GLY A 113 2.39 -10.63 -0.94
C GLY A 113 3.32 -11.28 -1.96
N THR A 114 4.12 -12.27 -1.55
CA THR A 114 4.77 -13.15 -2.53
C THR A 114 3.72 -13.89 -3.36
N ALA A 115 4.07 -14.27 -4.59
CA ALA A 115 3.12 -14.91 -5.51
C ALA A 115 2.50 -16.21 -4.93
N GLU A 116 3.27 -17.00 -4.19
CA GLU A 116 2.80 -18.22 -3.52
C GLU A 116 1.74 -17.91 -2.46
N ILE A 117 2.01 -16.92 -1.60
CA ILE A 117 1.10 -16.48 -0.55
C ILE A 117 -0.21 -15.96 -1.14
N VAL A 118 -0.12 -15.17 -2.22
CA VAL A 118 -1.29 -14.58 -2.85
C VAL A 118 -2.16 -15.63 -3.55
N ALA A 119 -1.56 -16.67 -4.13
CA ALA A 119 -2.30 -17.76 -4.74
C ALA A 119 -3.21 -18.48 -3.72
N ASN A 120 -2.70 -18.75 -2.51
CA ASN A 120 -3.50 -19.32 -1.42
C ASN A 120 -4.56 -18.34 -0.94
N TYR A 121 -4.19 -17.08 -0.74
CA TYR A 121 -5.11 -16.04 -0.27
C TYR A 121 -6.28 -15.79 -1.25
N ARG A 122 -6.07 -15.93 -2.56
CA ARG A 122 -7.15 -15.87 -3.56
C ARG A 122 -8.24 -16.91 -3.26
N GLN A 123 -7.85 -18.12 -2.87
CA GLN A 123 -8.80 -19.18 -2.54
C GLN A 123 -9.56 -18.83 -1.26
N GLU A 124 -8.85 -18.38 -0.21
CA GLU A 124 -9.46 -17.94 1.04
C GLU A 124 -10.51 -16.84 0.82
N VAL A 125 -10.17 -15.82 0.02
CA VAL A 125 -11.10 -14.73 -0.31
C VAL A 125 -12.33 -15.26 -1.05
N ARG A 126 -12.17 -16.22 -1.98
CA ARG A 126 -13.31 -16.82 -2.70
C ARG A 126 -14.24 -17.55 -1.73
N ASP A 127 -13.67 -18.33 -0.82
CA ASP A 127 -14.44 -19.13 0.13
C ASP A 127 -15.31 -18.25 1.05
N LEU A 128 -14.88 -17.02 1.36
CA LEU A 128 -15.67 -16.04 2.10
C LEU A 128 -16.94 -15.56 1.38
N PHE A 129 -16.97 -15.60 0.05
CA PHE A 129 -18.14 -15.17 -0.74
C PHE A 129 -19.04 -16.34 -1.16
N THR A 130 -18.58 -17.58 -0.98
CA THR A 130 -19.32 -18.79 -1.35
C THR A 130 -19.78 -19.63 -0.15
N SER A 131 -19.51 -19.16 1.07
CA SER A 131 -20.04 -19.70 2.33
C SER A 131 -21.35 -19.02 2.73
#